data_AF-A0A2V6A734-F1
#
_entry.id   AF-A0A2V6A734-F1
#
_cell.length_a   1.000
_cell.length_b   1.000
_cell.length_c   1.000
_cell.angle_alpha   90.00
_cell.angle_beta   90.00
_cell.angle_gamma   90.00
#
_symmetry.space_group_name_H-M   'P 1'
#
loop_
_entity.id
_entity.type
_entity.pdbx_description
1 polymer ?
#
loop_
_entity_poly.entity_id
_entity_poly.type
_entity_poly.pdbx_seq_one_letter_code
_entity_poly.pdbx_strand_id
1 'polypeptide(L)'
;MHLYEAHLPVSNTEAAQRFYVEIVGLQFAHRDLTRDAVFLWAGADRRSMLGLWGPNTALGREFHKCHIAFNVPLAELLAAGE
;
A
#
# COMPACT_ATOMS: atom_id res chain seq x y z
N MET A 1 -3.46 -18.66 -7.13
CA MET A 1 -4.29 -17.77 -6.29
C MET A 1 -3.38 -16.67 -5.77
N HIS A 2 -3.75 -15.40 -5.90
CA HIS A 2 -2.98 -14.25 -5.40
C HIS A 2 -3.78 -13.54 -4.32
N LEU A 3 -3.10 -12.92 -3.35
CA LEU A 3 -3.76 -12.03 -2.41
C LEU A 3 -4.21 -10.78 -3.18
N TYR A 4 -5.52 -10.54 -3.23
CA TYR A 4 -6.07 -9.41 -3.98
C TYR A 4 -5.88 -8.08 -3.23
N GLU A 5 -6.15 -8.04 -1.93
CA GLU A 5 -6.16 -6.77 -1.20
C GLU A 5 -5.63 -6.92 0.22
N ALA A 6 -4.90 -5.89 0.67
CA ALA A 6 -4.47 -5.71 2.06
C ALA A 6 -4.68 -4.26 2.50
N HIS A 7 -4.74 -4.04 3.81
CA HIS A 7 -5.02 -2.75 4.42
C HIS A 7 -4.00 -2.36 5.47
N LEU A 8 -3.63 -1.08 5.49
CA LEU A 8 -2.75 -0.51 6.50
C LEU A 8 -3.39 0.70 7.20
N PRO A 9 -3.41 0.72 8.55
CA PRO A 9 -3.65 1.95 9.29
C PRO A 9 -2.42 2.88 9.13
N VAL A 10 -2.65 4.12 8.75
CA VAL A 10 -1.58 5.14 8.60
C VAL A 10 -1.92 6.41 9.35
N SER A 11 -0.91 7.07 9.91
CA SER A 11 -1.08 8.33 10.66
C SER A 11 -1.35 9.54 9.76
N ASN A 12 -0.90 9.50 8.51
CA ASN A 12 -1.12 10.53 7.50
C ASN A 12 -1.17 9.86 6.12
N THR A 13 -2.32 9.92 5.44
CA THR A 13 -2.53 9.27 4.14
C THR A 13 -1.75 9.91 3.01
N GLU A 14 -1.49 11.22 3.05
CA GLU A 14 -0.74 11.92 2.02
C GLU A 14 0.74 11.55 2.08
N ALA A 15 1.32 11.57 3.29
CA ALA A 15 2.70 11.13 3.50
C ALA A 15 2.88 9.65 3.14
N ALA A 16 1.93 8.79 3.53
CA ALA A 16 1.96 7.38 3.18
C ALA A 16 1.79 7.14 1.67
N GLN A 17 0.88 7.86 1.00
CA GLN A 17 0.71 7.80 -0.45
C GLN A 17 2.03 8.15 -1.14
N ARG A 18 2.67 9.26 -0.76
CA ARG A 18 3.96 9.65 -1.32
C ARG A 18 5.03 8.59 -1.13
N PHE A 19 5.15 8.01 0.06
CA PHE A 19 6.10 6.92 0.30
C PHE A 19 5.84 5.71 -0.60
N TYR A 20 4.61 5.20 -0.62
CA TYR A 20 4.31 3.98 -1.38
C TYR A 20 4.31 4.19 -2.90
N VAL A 21 4.06 5.41 -3.39
CA VAL A 21 4.13 5.74 -4.83
C VAL A 21 5.56 6.08 -5.26
N GLU A 22 6.21 7.03 -4.57
CA GLU A 22 7.51 7.59 -4.99
C GLU A 22 8.69 6.67 -4.63
N ILE A 23 8.62 5.96 -3.51
CA ILE A 23 9.74 5.13 -3.01
C ILE A 23 9.51 3.65 -3.33
N VAL A 24 8.33 3.11 -3.02
CA VAL A 24 8.01 1.70 -3.27
C VAL A 24 7.61 1.44 -4.73
N GLY A 25 7.14 2.48 -5.44
CA GLY A 25 6.77 2.36 -6.86
C GLY A 25 5.38 1.77 -7.12
N LEU A 26 4.49 1.77 -6.12
CA LEU A 26 3.10 1.34 -6.33
C LEU A 26 2.35 2.37 -7.20
N GLN A 27 1.40 1.88 -7.99
CA GLN A 27 0.64 2.75 -8.89
C GLN A 27 -0.58 3.34 -8.16
N PHE A 28 -0.77 4.65 -8.23
CA PHE A 28 -1.97 5.28 -7.69
C PHE A 28 -3.23 4.75 -8.38
N ALA A 29 -4.23 4.32 -7.58
CA ALA A 29 -5.51 3.86 -8.10
C ALA A 29 -6.62 4.88 -7.83
N HIS A 30 -6.82 5.25 -6.56
CA HIS A 30 -7.94 6.08 -6.14
C HIS A 30 -7.69 6.75 -4.78
N ARG A 31 -8.31 7.91 -4.56
CA ARG A 31 -8.36 8.63 -3.28
C ARG A 31 -9.83 8.85 -2.92
N ASP A 32 -10.25 8.32 -1.77
CA ASP A 32 -11.55 8.62 -1.18
C ASP A 32 -11.37 9.68 -0.10
N LEU A 33 -11.75 10.92 -0.41
CA LEU A 33 -11.66 12.05 0.53
C LEU A 33 -12.73 11.99 1.63
N THR A 34 -13.86 11.31 1.40
CA THR A 34 -14.92 11.19 2.41
C THR A 34 -14.52 10.25 3.53
N ARG A 35 -13.69 9.26 3.20
CA ARG A 35 -13.21 8.24 4.13
C ARG A 35 -11.77 8.44 4.56
N ASP A 36 -11.07 9.46 4.08
CA ASP A 36 -9.62 9.59 4.26
C ASP A 36 -8.86 8.27 3.97
N ALA A 37 -9.05 7.74 2.76
CA ALA A 37 -8.39 6.51 2.30
C ALA A 37 -7.69 6.71 0.94
N VAL A 38 -6.62 5.96 0.70
CA VAL A 38 -5.87 5.90 -0.57
C VAL A 38 -5.75 4.45 -1.00
N PHE A 39 -6.02 4.16 -2.26
CA PHE A 39 -5.87 2.83 -2.84
C PHE A 39 -4.77 2.84 -3.91
N LEU A 40 -3.90 1.83 -3.86
CA LEU A 40 -2.73 1.69 -4.72
C LEU A 40 -2.72 0.29 -5.36
N TRP A 41 -2.42 0.19 -6.65
CA TRP A 41 -2.20 -1.08 -7.33
C TRP A 41 -0.77 -1.59 -7.10
N ALA A 42 -0.66 -2.89 -6.84
CA ALA A 42 0.59 -3.63 -6.76
C ALA A 42 0.61 -4.73 -7.84
N GLY A 43 1.63 -4.65 -8.72
CA GLY A 43 1.78 -5.54 -9.87
C GLY A 43 0.97 -5.12 -11.10
N ALA A 44 1.19 -5.83 -12.21
CA ALA A 44 0.52 -5.58 -13.48
C ALA A 44 -0.98 -5.95 -13.45
N ASP A 45 -1.76 -5.36 -14.36
CA ASP A 45 -3.17 -5.69 -14.62
C ASP A 45 -4.09 -5.66 -13.38
N ARG A 46 -3.81 -4.75 -12.44
CA ARG A 46 -4.62 -4.57 -11.20
C ARG A 46 -4.72 -5.86 -10.38
N ARG A 47 -3.65 -6.65 -10.36
CA ARG A 47 -3.57 -7.98 -9.71
C ARG A 47 -3.78 -7.92 -8.20
N SER A 48 -3.19 -6.93 -7.56
CA SER A 48 -3.26 -6.75 -6.10
C SER A 48 -3.40 -5.27 -5.76
N MET A 49 -3.92 -4.98 -4.57
CA MET A 49 -4.23 -3.65 -4.10
C MET A 49 -3.82 -3.46 -2.64
N LEU A 50 -3.35 -2.26 -2.32
CA LEU A 50 -3.06 -1.81 -0.96
C LEU A 50 -3.95 -0.61 -0.64
N GLY A 51 -4.77 -0.72 0.40
CA GLY A 51 -5.53 0.40 0.95
C GLY A 51 -4.83 1.01 2.17
N LEU A 52 -4.58 2.31 2.13
CA LEU A 52 -4.04 3.12 3.21
C LEU A 52 -5.19 3.89 3.88
N TRP A 53 -5.38 3.70 5.18
CA TRP A 53 -6.53 4.22 5.92
C TRP A 53 -6.09 5.19 7.02
N GLY A 54 -6.60 6.42 6.98
CA GLY A 54 -6.23 7.48 7.91
C GLY A 54 -6.70 7.27 9.35
N PRO A 55 -6.19 8.03 10.32
CA PRO A 55 -6.37 7.78 11.76
C PRO A 55 -7.82 7.99 12.26
N ASN A 56 -8.66 8.68 11.50
CA ASN A 56 -10.06 8.92 11.88
C ASN A 56 -11.03 7.89 11.29
N THR A 57 -10.51 6.86 10.62
CA THR A 57 -11.31 5.89 9.86
C THR A 57 -11.53 4.61 10.64
N ALA A 58 -12.54 3.81 10.26
CA ALA A 58 -12.81 2.54 10.92
C ALA A 58 -11.60 1.57 10.88
N LEU A 59 -10.82 1.58 9.80
CA LEU A 59 -9.66 0.69 9.62
C LEU A 59 -8.33 1.33 10.07
N GLY A 60 -8.29 2.65 10.24
CA GLY A 60 -7.08 3.38 10.64
C GLY A 60 -7.04 3.88 12.08
N ARG A 61 -8.19 3.94 12.79
CA ARG A 61 -8.28 4.45 14.17
C ARG A 61 -7.53 3.62 15.21
N GLU A 62 -7.39 2.32 14.97
CA GLU A 62 -6.73 1.39 15.89
C GLU A 62 -5.37 1.01 15.33
N PHE A 63 -4.33 1.70 15.80
CA PHE A 63 -2.97 1.36 15.43
C PHE A 63 -2.60 -0.04 15.92
N HIS A 64 -2.09 -0.85 15.01
CA HIS A 64 -1.51 -2.15 15.29
C HIS A 64 -0.35 -2.41 14.32
N LYS A 65 0.58 -3.27 14.71
CA LYS A 65 1.67 -3.68 13.84
C LYS A 65 1.11 -4.56 12.73
N CYS A 66 1.29 -4.14 11.48
CA CYS A 66 0.94 -4.91 10.29
C CYS A 66 2.20 -5.43 9.61
N HIS A 67 2.05 -6.52 8.87
CA HIS A 67 3.06 -7.03 7.96
C HIS A 67 2.44 -7.20 6.57
N ILE A 68 3.09 -6.62 5.56
CA ILE A 68 2.80 -6.85 4.15
C ILE A 68 4.10 -7.21 3.44
N ALA A 69 4.00 -8.03 2.40
CA ALA A 69 5.13 -8.41 1.57
C ALA A 69 4.69 -8.35 0.10
N PHE A 70 5.61 -7.92 -0.76
CA PHE A 70 5.40 -7.90 -2.21
C PHE A 70 6.19 -9.03 -2.85
N ASN A 71 5.56 -9.73 -3.79
CA ASN A 71 6.26 -10.72 -4.60
C ASN A 71 7.18 -10.01 -5.58
N VAL A 72 8.47 -10.33 -5.54
CA VAL A 72 9.49 -9.81 -6.45
C VAL A 72 10.22 -10.98 -7.15
N PRO A 73 10.71 -10.80 -8.39
CA PRO A 73 11.59 -11.78 -9.02
C PRO A 73 12.88 -11.99 -8.21
N LEU A 74 13.37 -13.23 -8.13
CA LEU A 74 14.59 -13.56 -7.40
C LEU A 74 15.81 -12.74 -7.89
N ALA A 75 15.92 -12.54 -9.20
CA ALA A 75 17.01 -11.76 -9.77
C ALA A 75 16.99 -10.29 -9.30
N GLU A 76 15.82 -9.65 -9.22
CA GLU A 76 15.68 -8.29 -8.71
C GLU A 76 16.00 -8.21 -7.22
N LEU A 77 15.58 -9.21 -6.44
CA LEU A 77 15.92 -9.29 -5.01
C LEU A 77 17.43 -9.38 -4.77
N LEU A 78 18.14 -10.18 -5.58
CA LEU A 78 19.59 -10.32 -5.46
C LEU A 78 20.34 -9.04 -5.87
N ALA A 79 19.83 -8.30 -6.86
CA ALA A 79 20.43 -7.05 -7.33
C ALA A 79 20.16 -5.85 -6.40
N ALA A 80 19.13 -5.89 -5.54
CA ALA A 80 18.73 -4.76 -4.70
C ALA A 80 19.74 -4.40 -3.58
N GLY A 81 20.72 -5.26 -3.32
CA GLY A 81 21.76 -5.06 -2.30
C GLY A 81 23.13 -4.64 -2.85
N GLU A 82 23.27 -4.46 -4.16
CA GLU A 82 24.47 -3.94 -4.82
C GLU A 82 24.45 -2.40 -4.89
#